data_AF-A0A2G9XIM5-F1
#
_entry.id   AF-A0A2G9XIM5-F1
#
_cell.length_a   1.000
_cell.length_b   1.000
_cell.length_c   1.000
_cell.angle_alpha   90.00
_cell.angle_beta   90.00
_cell.angle_gamma   90.00
#
_symmetry.space_group_name_H-M   'P 1'
#
loop_
_entity.id
_entity.type
_entity.pdbx_description
1 polymer ?
#
loop_
_entity_poly.entity_id
_entity_poly.type
_entity_poly.pdbx_seq_one_letter_code
_entity_poly.pdbx_strand_id
1 'polypeptide(L)'
;MNLFLSALAVPEVIGPRLMNLPYHHCPYCLLQYVPDSPLMIGLFILGTCGIGWAFGLTMIARDKETARNLPGWLDKLYRFSFFCLGLSLAMVSIHLVGRTL
;
A
#
# COMPACT_ATOMS: atom_id res chain seq x y z
N MET A 1 -2.81 2.52 11.72
CA MET A 1 -1.49 3.12 12.06
C MET A 1 -0.59 3.29 10.85
N ASN A 2 -0.43 2.27 9.98
CA ASN A 2 0.46 2.33 8.82
C ASN A 2 0.09 3.44 7.80
N LEU A 3 -1.20 3.59 7.49
CA LEU A 3 -1.68 4.53 6.45
C LEU A 3 -1.40 6.00 6.79
N PHE A 4 -1.52 6.39 8.06
CA PHE A 4 -1.24 7.76 8.53
C PHE A 4 0.26 8.08 8.45
N LEU A 5 1.11 7.15 8.89
CA LEU A 5 2.57 7.29 8.78
C LEU A 5 3.00 7.39 7.31
N SER A 6 2.44 6.55 6.44
CA SER A 6 2.71 6.61 5.00
C SER A 6 2.22 7.90 4.37
N ALA A 7 1.07 8.43 4.76
CA ALA A 7 0.55 9.71 4.24
C ALA A 7 1.47 10.90 4.56
N LEU A 8 2.21 10.84 5.67
CA LEU A 8 3.24 11.84 6.02
C LEU A 8 4.59 11.53 5.36
N ALA A 9 5.01 10.26 5.37
CA ALA A 9 6.31 9.84 4.83
C ALA A 9 6.39 9.99 3.30
N VAL A 10 5.28 9.84 2.59
CA VAL A 10 5.23 9.97 1.12
C VAL A 10 5.64 11.37 0.65
N PRO A 11 5.05 12.49 1.11
CA PRO A 11 5.48 13.82 0.69
C PRO A 11 6.80 14.28 1.32
N GLU A 12 7.10 13.88 2.56
CA GLU A 12 8.27 14.39 3.29
C GLU A 12 9.58 13.67 2.91
N VAL A 13 9.54 12.36 2.69
CA VAL A 13 10.75 11.54 2.54
C VAL A 13 10.77 10.80 1.21
N ILE A 14 9.72 10.04 0.91
CA ILE A 14 9.71 9.11 -0.21
C ILE A 14 9.60 9.87 -1.54
N GLY A 15 8.71 10.86 -1.63
CA GLY A 15 8.42 11.63 -2.82
C GLY A 15 9.63 12.40 -3.35
N PRO A 16 10.31 13.22 -2.53
CA PRO A 16 11.51 13.93 -2.93
C PRO A 16 12.63 12.99 -3.39
N ARG A 17 12.77 11.82 -2.75
CA ARG A 17 13.72 10.76 -3.14
C ARG A 17 13.35 10.10 -4.46
N LEU A 18 12.07 9.79 -4.68
CA LEU A 18 11.57 9.19 -5.92
C LEU A 18 11.73 10.13 -7.12
N MET A 19 11.47 11.42 -6.90
CA MET A 19 11.59 12.47 -7.91
C MET A 19 13.03 12.96 -8.12
N ASN A 20 13.94 12.67 -7.18
CA ASN A 20 15.28 13.26 -7.08
C ASN A 20 15.27 14.81 -7.03
N LEU A 21 14.23 15.37 -6.42
CA LEU A 21 13.94 16.80 -6.32
C LEU A 21 13.71 17.14 -4.83
N PRO A 22 14.76 17.49 -4.07
CA PRO A 22 14.69 17.59 -2.61
C PRO A 22 13.77 18.69 -2.08
N TYR A 23 13.44 19.69 -2.91
CA TYR A 23 12.57 20.81 -2.53
C TYR A 23 11.12 20.66 -3.01
N HIS A 24 10.78 19.56 -3.70
CA HIS A 24 9.44 19.32 -4.23
C HIS A 24 8.71 18.28 -3.37
N HIS A 25 7.98 18.76 -2.37
CA HIS A 25 7.19 17.93 -1.45
C HIS A 25 5.73 17.73 -1.89
N CYS A 26 5.32 18.38 -2.99
CA CYS A 26 3.93 18.33 -3.42
C CYS A 26 3.58 16.92 -3.95
N PRO A 27 2.52 16.27 -3.44
CA PRO A 27 2.06 14.98 -3.94
C PRO A 27 1.67 15.02 -5.43
N TYR A 28 1.20 16.17 -5.90
CA TYR A 28 0.87 16.37 -7.30
C TYR A 28 2.12 16.32 -8.19
N CYS A 29 3.24 16.87 -7.73
CA CYS A 29 4.52 16.75 -8.43
C CYS A 29 4.96 15.29 -8.52
N LEU A 30 4.77 14.50 -7.46
CA LEU A 30 5.09 13.07 -7.47
C LEU A 30 4.31 12.33 -8.56
N LEU A 31 3.01 12.62 -8.67
CA LEU A 31 2.13 12.03 -9.68
C LEU A 31 2.49 12.43 -11.11
N GLN A 32 3.01 13.65 -11.30
CA GLN A 32 3.42 14.15 -12.63
C GLN A 32 4.81 13.67 -13.06
N TYR A 33 5.81 13.75 -12.18
CA TYR A 33 7.20 13.42 -12.51
C TYR A 33 7.48 11.92 -12.46
N VAL A 34 6.71 11.15 -11.69
CA VAL A 34 6.81 9.69 -11.62
C VAL A 34 5.44 9.10 -11.98
N PRO A 35 5.18 8.79 -13.26
CA PRO A 35 3.87 8.34 -13.73
C PRO A 35 3.45 6.97 -13.15
N ASP A 36 4.39 6.19 -12.63
CA ASP A 36 4.14 4.90 -11.97
C ASP A 36 3.67 5.08 -10.51
N SER A 37 3.86 6.26 -9.93
CA SER A 37 3.54 6.54 -8.52
C SER A 37 2.05 6.38 -8.14
N PRO A 38 1.05 6.71 -8.99
CA PRO A 38 -0.34 6.43 -8.67
C PRO A 38 -0.60 4.92 -8.51
N LEU A 39 0.07 4.09 -9.31
CA LEU A 39 -0.06 2.64 -9.23
C LEU A 39 0.58 2.10 -7.94
N MET A 40 1.77 2.60 -7.58
CA MET A 40 2.44 2.25 -6.32
C MET A 40 1.58 2.59 -5.10
N ILE A 41 1.04 3.81 -5.06
CA ILE A 41 0.19 4.30 -3.97
C ILE A 41 -1.14 3.53 -3.96
N GLY A 42 -1.74 3.30 -5.12
CA GLY A 42 -3.00 2.56 -5.24
C GLY A 42 -2.89 1.12 -4.73
N LEU A 43 -1.83 0.40 -5.11
CA LEU A 43 -1.56 -0.95 -4.61
C LEU A 43 -1.30 -0.96 -3.09
N PHE A 44 -0.60 0.04 -2.57
CA PHE A 44 -0.37 0.18 -1.13
C PHE A 44 -1.69 0.38 -0.37
N ILE A 45 -2.55 1.28 -0.85
CA ILE A 45 -3.87 1.55 -0.23
C ILE A 45 -4.76 0.30 -0.32
N LEU A 46 -4.85 -0.35 -1.49
CA LEU A 46 -5.65 -1.56 -1.66
C LEU A 46 -5.20 -2.69 -0.74
N GLY A 47 -3.89 -2.92 -0.64
CA GLY A 47 -3.34 -3.96 0.22
C GLY A 47 -3.53 -3.66 1.71
N THR A 48 -3.36 -2.41 2.15
CA THR A 48 -3.62 -2.02 3.55
C THR A 48 -5.10 -2.09 3.91
N CYS A 49 -5.98 -1.65 3.01
CA CYS A 49 -7.43 -1.78 3.16
C CYS A 49 -7.86 -3.26 3.24
N GLY A 50 -7.27 -4.15 2.44
CA GLY A 50 -7.57 -5.58 2.48
C GLY A 50 -7.29 -6.21 3.85
N ILE A 51 -6.19 -5.85 4.51
CA ILE A 51 -5.91 -6.27 5.89
C ILE A 51 -6.94 -5.69 6.87
N GLY A 52 -7.32 -4.42 6.69
CA GLY A 52 -8.37 -3.79 7.50
C GLY A 52 -9.73 -4.49 7.37
N TRP A 53 -10.10 -4.89 6.16
CA TRP A 53 -11.30 -5.67 5.89
C TRP A 53 -11.24 -7.08 6.49
N ALA A 54 -10.08 -7.74 6.49
CA ALA A 54 -9.90 -9.04 7.14
C ALA A 54 -10.17 -8.94 8.65
N PHE A 55 -9.67 -7.88 9.29
CA PHE A 55 -9.92 -7.60 10.69
C PHE A 55 -11.41 -7.31 10.96
N GLY A 56 -12.04 -6.47 10.14
CA GLY A 56 -13.47 -6.17 10.23
C GLY A 56 -14.35 -7.42 10.09
N LEU A 57 -14.05 -8.29 9.13
CA LEU A 57 -14.75 -9.56 8.93
C LEU A 57 -14.62 -10.48 10.15
N THR A 58 -13.43 -10.53 10.76
CA THR A 58 -13.20 -11.33 11.98
C THR A 58 -14.01 -10.80 13.17
N MET A 59 -14.21 -9.48 13.25
CA MET A 59 -15.02 -8.85 14.31
C MET A 59 -16.52 -9.09 14.12
N ILE A 60 -17.01 -9.09 12.87
CA ILE A 60 -18.44 -9.19 12.53
C ILE A 60 -18.90 -10.65 12.44
N ALA A 61 -18.09 -11.56 11.89
CA ALA A 61 -18.45 -12.96 11.66
C ALA A 61 -18.26 -13.83 12.92
N ARG A 62 -18.87 -13.42 14.04
CA ARG A 62 -18.90 -14.20 15.30
C ARG A 62 -19.96 -15.29 15.29
N ASP A 63 -20.85 -15.30 14.31
CA ASP A 63 -21.91 -16.29 14.19
C ASP A 63 -21.39 -17.63 13.65
N LYS A 64 -21.91 -18.74 14.17
CA LYS A 64 -21.42 -20.11 13.87
C LYS A 64 -21.61 -20.49 12.41
N GLU A 65 -22.65 -19.96 11.75
CA GLU A 65 -22.89 -20.24 10.33
C GLU A 65 -21.88 -19.51 9.42
N THR A 66 -21.55 -18.27 9.76
CA THR A 66 -20.60 -17.47 8.97
C THR A 66 -19.14 -17.88 9.22
N ALA A 67 -18.83 -18.33 10.44
CA ALA A 67 -17.50 -18.78 10.84
C ALA A 67 -16.98 -19.99 10.02
N ARG A 68 -17.86 -20.85 9.51
CA ARG A 68 -17.47 -22.04 8.74
C ARG A 68 -16.75 -21.70 7.43
N ASN A 69 -17.18 -20.64 6.74
CA ASN A 69 -16.61 -20.23 5.46
C ASN A 69 -15.61 -19.07 5.58
N LEU A 70 -15.56 -18.42 6.75
CA LEU A 70 -14.68 -17.29 7.07
C LEU A 70 -13.19 -17.54 6.78
N PRO A 71 -12.56 -18.68 7.15
CA PRO A 71 -11.12 -18.85 6.95
C PRO A 71 -10.71 -18.88 5.48
N GLY A 72 -11.55 -19.41 4.59
CA GLY A 72 -11.28 -19.42 3.15
C GLY A 72 -11.34 -18.03 2.51
N TRP A 73 -12.23 -17.16 2.98
CA TRP A 73 -12.28 -15.76 2.55
C TRP A 73 -11.13 -14.93 3.11
N LEU A 74 -10.78 -15.15 4.38
CA LEU A 74 -9.64 -14.50 5.02
C LEU A 74 -8.33 -14.84 4.31
N ASP A 75 -8.07 -16.11 3.99
CA ASP A 75 -6.85 -16.52 3.26
C ASP A 75 -6.75 -15.83 1.89
N LYS A 76 -7.86 -15.76 1.13
CA LYS A 76 -7.90 -15.02 -0.14
C LYS A 76 -7.61 -13.54 0.04
N LEU A 77 -8.21 -12.91 1.05
CA LEU A 77 -8.04 -11.49 1.32
C LEU A 77 -6.59 -11.17 1.76
N TYR A 78 -6.00 -12.03 2.59
CA TYR A 78 -4.61 -11.90 3.02
C TYR A 78 -3.64 -12.13 1.87
N ARG A 79 -3.86 -13.14 1.02
CA ARG A 79 -3.03 -13.37 -0.18
C ARG A 79 -3.10 -12.19 -1.16
N PHE A 80 -4.30 -11.68 -1.40
CA PHE A 80 -4.49 -10.48 -2.23
C PHE A 80 -3.75 -9.27 -1.63
N SER A 81 -3.92 -9.04 -0.33
CA SER A 81 -3.24 -7.94 0.36
C SER A 81 -1.73 -8.07 0.34
N PHE A 82 -1.21 -9.27 0.56
CA PHE A 82 0.21 -9.58 0.50
C PHE A 82 0.78 -9.31 -0.89
N PHE A 83 0.07 -9.75 -1.95
CA PHE A 83 0.48 -9.51 -3.32
C PHE A 83 0.50 -8.01 -3.66
N CYS A 84 -0.56 -7.27 -3.33
CA CYS A 84 -0.62 -5.82 -3.58
C CYS A 84 0.47 -5.05 -2.84
N LEU A 85 0.68 -5.34 -1.55
CA LEU A 85 1.72 -4.69 -0.75
C LEU A 85 3.12 -5.06 -1.24
N GLY A 86 3.34 -6.34 -1.55
CA GLY A 86 4.61 -6.83 -2.09
C GLY A 86 4.95 -6.18 -3.43
N LEU A 87 3.98 -6.05 -4.33
CA LEU A 87 4.16 -5.41 -5.63
C LEU A 87 4.43 -3.91 -5.48
N SER A 88 3.70 -3.22 -4.61
CA SER A 88 3.95 -1.81 -4.28
C SER A 88 5.37 -1.60 -3.75
N LEU A 89 5.79 -2.43 -2.79
CA LEU A 89 7.12 -2.38 -2.20
C LEU A 89 8.22 -2.68 -3.22
N ALA A 90 8.03 -3.68 -4.07
CA ALA A 90 8.98 -4.03 -5.13
C ALA A 90 9.17 -2.86 -6.10
N MET A 91 8.08 -2.22 -6.54
CA MET A 91 8.16 -1.07 -7.44
C MET A 91 8.89 0.11 -6.81
N VAL A 92 8.56 0.47 -5.57
CA VAL A 92 9.25 1.55 -4.85
C VAL A 92 10.73 1.22 -4.67
N SER A 93 11.07 -0.02 -4.32
CA SER A 93 12.45 -0.47 -4.13
C SER A 93 13.26 -0.42 -5.43
N ILE A 94 12.68 -0.91 -6.53
CA ILE A 94 13.31 -0.86 -7.86
C ILE A 94 13.56 0.58 -8.29
N HIS A 95 12.60 1.49 -8.09
CA HIS A 95 12.77 2.91 -8.42
C HIS A 95 13.85 3.57 -7.56
N LEU A 96 13.89 3.28 -6.25
CA LEU A 96 14.94 3.81 -5.37
C LEU A 96 16.33 3.26 -5.72
N VAL A 97 16.46 1.97 -5.99
CA VAL A 97 17.76 1.34 -6.32
C VAL A 97 18.21 1.72 -7.73
N GLY A 98 17.31 1.68 -8.71
CA GLY A 98 17.61 2.00 -10.11
C GLY A 98 17.95 3.47 -10.36
N ARG A 99 17.63 4.37 -9.42
CA ARG A 99 17.99 5.80 -9.47
C ARG A 99 19.18 6.18 -8.58
N THR A 100 19.72 5.24 -7.80
CA THR A 100 20.92 5.45 -6.95
C THR A 100 22.21 4.90 -7.58
N LEU A 101 22.11 4.12 -8.65
CA LEU A 101 23.20 3.74 -9.57
C LEU A 101 23.32 4.77 -10.71
#